data_AF-A0A7V5XD55-F1
#
_entry.id   AF-A0A7V5XD55-F1
#
_cell.length_a   1.000
_cell.length_b   1.000
_cell.length_c   1.000
_cell.angle_alpha   90.00
_cell.angle_beta   90.00
_cell.angle_gamma   90.00
#
_symmetry.space_group_name_H-M   'P 1'
#
loop_
_entity.id
_entity.type
_entity.pdbx_description
1 polymer ?
#
loop_
_entity_poly.entity_id
_entity_poly.type
_entity_poly.pdbx_seq_one_letter_code
_entity_poly.pdbx_strand_id
1 'polypeptide(L)'
;NRRGSGRREPQACRSGCASGAGENSEAAIAFADPRESQGELERQPGRIAPARIRGATVTGIERVEVETAYVLQARPWRETSQLLEVMTRLHGRIGLVARGARGRRSRWSGVLEPFQPLRLSWSGRGTLYTLRAAEPARPPELLQGDALLSAFYMNELLLRFLTRRDPHPDLFVHYSAALAGLAAGQASEPVLRRFELALLAEVGYGLSVAHEAETGKPLDPDGLYGYVPDAGPVPVQAGEALVLTGSQLRAIAAGEFPDASTLQLAKRLLRQLLEQHLGDRPLRTRQVLTAMRRSAKG
;
A
#
# COMPACT_ATOMS: atom_id res chain seq x y z
N ASN A 1 -50.29 -65.89 28.89
CA ASN A 1 -49.32 -65.63 27.80
C ASN A 1 -49.23 -64.12 27.60
N ARG A 2 -48.09 -63.54 27.98
CA ARG A 2 -47.57 -62.16 27.70
C ARG A 2 -48.47 -60.94 28.05
N ARG A 3 -48.01 -60.12 29.02
CA ARG A 3 -47.38 -58.76 28.87
C ARG A 3 -48.38 -57.68 28.40
N GLY A 4 -48.47 -56.46 28.94
CA GLY A 4 -47.75 -55.66 29.94
C GLY A 4 -48.56 -54.35 30.06
N SER A 5 -48.86 -53.84 31.26
CA SER A 5 -48.00 -52.98 32.09
C SER A 5 -47.71 -51.60 31.51
N GLY A 6 -48.22 -50.58 32.20
CA GLY A 6 -47.42 -49.42 32.56
C GLY A 6 -47.48 -48.22 31.62
N ARG A 7 -48.34 -47.26 31.95
CA ARG A 7 -48.12 -45.84 31.65
C ARG A 7 -46.81 -45.40 32.30
N ARG A 8 -45.82 -45.02 31.50
CA ARG A 8 -44.70 -44.16 31.87
C ARG A 8 -44.42 -43.19 30.73
N GLU A 9 -44.41 -41.92 31.09
CA GLU A 9 -43.99 -40.79 30.27
C GLU A 9 -42.55 -40.97 29.77
N PRO A 10 -42.21 -40.56 28.53
CA PRO A 10 -40.84 -40.38 28.12
C PRO A 10 -40.45 -38.89 28.05
N GLN A 11 -39.39 -38.58 28.80
CA GLN A 11 -38.23 -37.75 28.46
C GLN A 11 -38.36 -36.69 27.36
N ALA A 12 -38.06 -35.45 27.72
CA ALA A 12 -37.35 -34.51 26.85
C ALA A 12 -35.94 -34.26 27.43
N CYS A 13 -34.94 -34.78 26.72
CA CYS A 13 -33.53 -34.49 26.92
C CYS A 13 -33.25 -33.00 26.69
N ARG A 14 -32.48 -32.40 27.61
CA ARG A 14 -31.91 -31.06 27.44
C ARG A 14 -30.63 -31.16 26.58
N SER A 15 -30.73 -30.78 25.32
CA SER A 15 -29.65 -30.17 24.52
C SER A 15 -30.02 -28.68 24.38
N GLY A 16 -29.17 -27.68 24.52
CA GLY A 16 -27.82 -27.53 24.00
C GLY A 16 -27.85 -26.29 23.10
N CYS A 17 -27.54 -25.10 23.64
CA CYS A 17 -27.21 -23.90 22.86
C CYS A 17 -26.37 -22.98 23.75
N ALA A 18 -25.05 -23.11 23.61
CA ALA A 18 -24.07 -22.21 24.21
C ALA A 18 -24.06 -20.89 23.42
N SER A 19 -24.50 -19.81 24.04
CA SER A 19 -24.32 -18.44 23.55
C SER A 19 -22.94 -17.94 23.98
N GLY A 20 -21.93 -18.18 23.14
CA GLY A 20 -20.63 -17.52 23.22
C GLY A 20 -20.64 -16.29 22.32
N ALA A 21 -20.99 -15.14 22.87
CA ALA A 21 -20.79 -13.85 22.22
C ALA A 21 -19.28 -13.58 22.18
N GLY A 22 -18.66 -13.78 21.02
CA GLY A 22 -17.28 -13.39 20.76
C GLY A 22 -17.19 -11.87 20.65
N GLU A 23 -16.56 -11.26 21.65
CA GLU A 23 -16.09 -9.88 21.63
C GLU A 23 -15.03 -9.73 20.52
N ASN A 24 -15.41 -9.10 19.41
CA ASN A 24 -14.45 -8.68 18.40
C ASN A 24 -13.66 -7.47 18.94
N SER A 25 -12.36 -7.69 19.14
CA SER A 25 -11.40 -6.68 19.56
C SER A 25 -11.15 -5.67 18.43
N GLU A 26 -11.74 -4.49 18.59
CA GLU A 26 -11.48 -3.32 17.76
C GLU A 26 -10.10 -2.74 18.12
N ALA A 27 -9.04 -3.20 17.46
CA ALA A 27 -7.71 -2.59 17.58
C ALA A 27 -7.69 -1.26 16.80
N ALA A 28 -8.18 -0.19 17.44
CA ALA A 28 -8.08 1.17 16.94
C ALA A 28 -6.60 1.61 16.91
N ILE A 29 -6.00 1.62 15.72
CA ILE A 29 -4.66 2.18 15.51
C ILE A 29 -4.78 3.71 15.57
N ALA A 30 -4.37 4.33 16.68
CA ALA A 30 -4.31 5.78 16.81
C ALA A 30 -3.16 6.37 15.96
N PHE A 31 -3.46 7.37 15.13
CA PHE A 31 -2.47 8.12 14.34
C PHE A 31 -2.43 9.58 14.81
N ALA A 32 -1.21 10.11 14.98
CA ALA A 32 -0.93 11.45 15.47
C ALA A 32 -1.41 12.58 14.53
N ASP A 33 -1.56 13.77 15.12
CA ASP A 33 -2.10 15.02 14.56
C ASP A 33 -1.34 15.49 13.29
N PRO A 34 -2.01 15.88 12.18
CA PRO A 34 -1.34 16.26 10.93
C PRO A 34 -0.64 17.63 10.94
N ARG A 35 -0.55 18.33 12.07
CA ARG A 35 0.06 19.68 12.11
C ARG A 35 1.59 19.68 12.13
N GLU A 36 2.24 18.54 12.30
CA GLU A 36 3.70 18.42 12.30
C GLU A 36 4.17 17.45 11.22
N SER A 37 4.42 17.95 10.01
CA SER A 37 5.43 17.41 9.09
C SER A 37 5.46 18.23 7.81
N GLN A 38 5.98 19.45 7.91
CA GLN A 38 6.62 20.12 6.79
C GLN A 38 8.12 20.03 7.04
N GLY A 39 8.76 19.06 6.38
CA GLY A 39 10.20 19.04 6.17
C GLY A 39 10.40 18.95 4.67
N GLU A 40 10.78 20.07 4.06
CA GLU A 40 11.10 20.17 2.64
C GLU A 40 12.34 19.32 2.34
N LEU A 41 12.20 18.33 1.46
CA LEU A 41 13.33 17.64 0.86
C LEU A 41 13.82 18.51 -0.30
N GLU A 42 14.91 19.25 -0.09
CA GLU A 42 15.55 20.07 -1.12
C GLU A 42 16.04 19.19 -2.28
N ARG A 43 15.64 19.55 -3.51
CA ARG A 43 16.03 18.86 -4.74
C ARG A 43 17.42 19.35 -5.19
N GLN A 44 18.37 18.43 -5.41
CA GLN A 44 19.63 18.74 -6.11
C GLN A 44 19.45 18.76 -7.64
N PRO A 45 20.20 19.60 -8.38
CA PRO A 45 19.92 19.91 -9.78
C PRO A 45 20.64 18.94 -10.72
N GLY A 46 19.88 18.29 -11.61
CA GLY A 46 20.51 17.41 -12.61
C GLY A 46 19.56 16.57 -13.47
N ARG A 47 18.43 17.11 -13.94
CA ARG A 47 17.72 16.55 -15.12
C ARG A 47 16.70 17.52 -15.69
N ILE A 48 16.60 17.51 -17.01
CA ILE A 48 15.71 18.34 -17.82
C ILE A 48 14.26 17.99 -17.48
N ALA A 49 13.54 18.97 -16.93
CA ALA A 49 12.13 18.83 -16.58
C ALA A 49 11.27 18.69 -17.85
N PRO A 50 10.26 17.81 -17.88
CA PRO A 50 9.20 17.93 -18.88
C PRO A 50 8.53 19.30 -18.71
N ALA A 51 8.13 19.92 -19.84
CA ALA A 51 7.67 21.29 -19.93
C ALA A 51 6.72 21.68 -18.77
N ARG A 52 7.22 22.49 -17.84
CA ARG A 52 6.43 23.07 -16.75
C ARG A 52 5.30 23.90 -17.37
N ILE A 53 4.06 23.49 -17.16
CA ILE A 53 2.92 24.41 -17.27
C ILE A 53 3.17 25.48 -16.20
N ARG A 54 3.59 26.67 -16.63
CA ARG A 54 3.81 27.83 -15.76
C ARG A 54 2.56 28.06 -14.92
N GLY A 55 2.77 28.21 -13.60
CA GLY A 55 1.72 28.39 -12.61
C GLY A 55 0.81 29.56 -12.96
N ALA A 56 -0.40 29.23 -13.43
CA ALA A 56 -1.54 30.11 -13.30
C ALA A 56 -2.03 29.98 -11.85
N THR A 57 -2.13 31.09 -11.13
CA THR A 57 -2.90 31.16 -9.89
C THR A 57 -4.33 30.74 -10.19
N VAL A 58 -4.70 29.49 -9.89
CA VAL A 58 -6.06 28.98 -10.04
C VAL A 58 -6.92 29.65 -8.96
N THR A 59 -7.54 30.76 -9.33
CA THR A 59 -8.52 31.49 -8.51
C THR A 59 -9.92 30.85 -8.55
N GLY A 60 -10.13 29.86 -9.42
CA GLY A 60 -11.40 29.14 -9.56
C GLY A 60 -11.55 27.94 -8.63
N ILE A 61 -12.80 27.53 -8.40
CA ILE A 61 -13.14 26.25 -7.80
C ILE A 61 -12.75 25.16 -8.79
N GLU A 62 -11.82 24.29 -8.41
CA GLU A 62 -11.49 23.11 -9.19
C GLU A 62 -12.66 22.12 -9.07
N ARG A 63 -13.06 21.56 -10.21
CA ARG A 63 -14.11 20.56 -10.28
C ARG A 63 -13.65 19.43 -11.19
N VAL A 64 -13.65 18.23 -10.64
CA VAL A 64 -13.29 17.00 -11.35
C VAL A 64 -14.49 16.07 -11.28
N GLU A 65 -14.83 15.51 -12.44
CA GLU A 65 -15.93 14.57 -12.60
C GLU A 65 -15.37 13.20 -13.00
N VAL A 66 -15.83 12.16 -12.31
CA VAL A 66 -15.62 10.75 -12.69
C VAL A 66 -14.14 10.37 -12.91
N GLU A 67 -13.32 10.57 -11.89
CA GLU A 67 -11.92 10.13 -11.88
C GLU A 67 -11.78 8.77 -11.19
N THR A 68 -10.98 7.88 -11.78
CA THR A 68 -10.69 6.56 -11.19
C THR A 68 -9.73 6.69 -10.01
N ALA A 69 -10.07 6.07 -8.89
CA ALA A 69 -9.33 6.24 -7.66
C ALA A 69 -9.43 5.05 -6.69
N TYR A 70 -8.53 5.02 -5.71
CA TYR A 70 -8.56 4.12 -4.56
C TYR A 70 -8.48 4.93 -3.26
N VAL A 71 -9.28 4.56 -2.26
CA VAL A 71 -9.11 5.07 -0.90
C VAL A 71 -7.88 4.40 -0.29
N LEU A 72 -6.90 5.20 0.12
CA LEU A 72 -5.70 4.72 0.82
C LEU A 72 -5.94 4.68 2.33
N GLN A 73 -6.62 5.69 2.85
CA GLN A 73 -6.93 5.83 4.27
C GLN A 73 -8.21 6.64 4.45
N ALA A 74 -9.05 6.23 5.40
CA ALA A 74 -10.19 6.99 5.87
C ALA A 74 -10.08 7.22 7.38
N ARG A 75 -10.39 8.44 7.85
CA ARG A 75 -10.45 8.75 9.28
C ARG A 75 -11.65 9.62 9.63
N PRO A 76 -12.20 9.52 10.86
CA PRO A 76 -13.25 10.43 11.32
C PRO A 76 -12.84 11.90 11.16
N TRP A 77 -13.77 12.74 10.75
CA TRP A 77 -13.57 14.18 10.59
C TRP A 77 -14.81 14.95 11.00
N ARG A 78 -14.68 15.80 12.02
CA ARG A 78 -15.83 16.47 12.65
C ARG A 78 -16.88 15.44 13.09
N GLU A 79 -18.10 15.90 13.32
CA GLU A 79 -19.18 15.08 13.88
C GLU A 79 -19.60 13.93 12.95
N THR A 80 -19.96 14.25 11.70
CA THR A 80 -20.56 13.30 10.76
C THR A 80 -19.73 13.02 9.51
N SER A 81 -18.55 13.61 9.34
CA SER A 81 -17.78 13.49 8.09
C SER A 81 -16.60 12.52 8.22
N GLN A 82 -16.05 12.11 7.08
CA GLN A 82 -14.76 11.43 7.01
C GLN A 82 -13.78 12.25 6.19
N LEU A 83 -12.52 12.20 6.58
CA LEU A 83 -11.41 12.65 5.77
C LEU A 83 -10.79 11.42 5.10
N LEU A 84 -10.63 11.50 3.78
CA LEU A 84 -10.07 10.45 2.94
C LEU A 84 -8.73 10.93 2.38
N GLU A 85 -7.73 10.05 2.41
CA GLU A 85 -6.58 10.12 1.53
C GLU A 85 -6.82 9.17 0.36
N VAL A 86 -6.73 9.70 -0.86
CA VAL A 86 -7.11 8.99 -2.07
C VAL A 86 -5.98 9.06 -3.08
N MET A 87 -5.63 7.93 -3.68
CA MET A 87 -4.80 7.89 -4.88
C MET A 87 -5.72 7.93 -6.09
N THR A 88 -5.52 8.93 -6.95
CA THR A 88 -6.25 9.07 -8.22
C THR A 88 -5.29 8.78 -9.37
N ARG A 89 -5.82 8.39 -10.53
CA ARG A 89 -5.00 8.04 -11.69
C ARG A 89 -4.32 9.27 -12.29
N LEU A 90 -5.03 10.39 -12.41
CA LEU A 90 -4.61 11.58 -13.16
C LEU A 90 -4.39 12.83 -12.29
N HIS A 91 -4.78 12.80 -11.01
CA HIS A 91 -4.64 13.95 -10.10
C HIS A 91 -3.73 13.65 -8.89
N GLY A 92 -3.06 12.50 -8.90
CA GLY A 92 -2.16 12.07 -7.84
C GLY A 92 -2.86 11.78 -6.52
N ARG A 93 -2.11 11.91 -5.42
CA ARG A 93 -2.67 11.77 -4.07
C ARG A 93 -3.40 13.04 -3.64
N ILE A 94 -4.67 12.93 -3.27
CA ILE A 94 -5.50 14.06 -2.84
C ILE A 94 -6.24 13.77 -1.53
N GLY A 95 -6.53 14.84 -0.79
CA GLY A 95 -7.41 14.79 0.38
C GLY A 95 -8.85 15.11 0.00
N LEU A 96 -9.80 14.28 0.43
CA LEU A 96 -11.24 14.51 0.24
C LEU A 96 -11.99 14.52 1.57
N VAL A 97 -12.99 15.38 1.72
CA VAL A 97 -13.98 15.34 2.80
C VAL A 97 -15.26 14.73 2.28
N ALA A 98 -15.64 13.58 2.83
CA ALA A 98 -16.94 12.95 2.63
C ALA A 98 -17.91 13.43 3.72
N ARG A 99 -18.73 14.43 3.40
CA ARG A 99 -19.69 15.01 4.35
C ARG A 99 -20.81 14.02 4.64
N GLY A 100 -21.14 13.83 5.92
CA GLY A 100 -22.19 12.90 6.34
C GLY A 100 -21.82 11.42 6.25
N ALA A 101 -20.56 11.08 5.94
CA ALA A 101 -20.06 9.71 5.83
C ALA A 101 -20.31 8.82 7.05
N ARG A 102 -20.31 9.42 8.25
CA ARG A 102 -20.57 8.72 9.52
C ARG A 102 -22.02 8.80 9.99
N GLY A 103 -22.91 9.42 9.20
CA GLY A 103 -24.33 9.53 9.56
C GLY A 103 -25.07 8.19 9.43
N ARG A 104 -26.11 7.97 10.23
CA ARG A 104 -26.91 6.73 10.23
C ARG A 104 -27.52 6.35 8.88
N ARG A 105 -27.80 7.33 8.01
CA ARG A 105 -28.33 7.14 6.65
C ARG A 105 -27.34 7.63 5.59
N SER A 106 -26.06 7.40 5.83
CA SER A 106 -24.97 7.83 4.94
C SER A 106 -25.06 7.15 3.58
N ARG A 107 -25.15 7.94 2.51
CA ARG A 107 -25.02 7.44 1.13
C ARG A 107 -23.64 6.86 0.81
N TRP A 108 -22.67 7.04 1.70
CA TRP A 108 -21.29 6.61 1.55
C TRP A 108 -21.02 5.24 2.19
N SER A 109 -21.98 4.71 2.94
CA SER A 109 -21.86 3.46 3.70
C SER A 109 -21.48 2.30 2.77
N GLY A 110 -20.36 1.64 3.04
CA GLY A 110 -19.84 0.51 2.27
C GLY A 110 -19.26 0.86 0.89
N VAL A 111 -19.23 2.15 0.50
CA VAL A 111 -18.66 2.60 -0.79
C VAL A 111 -17.21 3.06 -0.62
N LEU A 112 -16.91 3.81 0.45
CA LEU A 112 -15.60 4.44 0.66
C LEU A 112 -14.58 3.52 1.34
N GLU A 113 -14.59 2.24 0.95
CA GLU A 113 -13.72 1.22 1.51
C GLU A 113 -12.34 1.22 0.83
N PRO A 114 -11.25 0.94 1.57
CA PRO A 114 -9.95 0.68 0.98
C PRO A 114 -9.98 -0.46 -0.05
N PHE A 115 -9.06 -0.43 -1.01
CA PHE A 115 -8.87 -1.47 -2.04
C PHE A 115 -10.02 -1.64 -3.05
N GLN A 116 -11.15 -0.97 -2.83
CA GLN A 116 -12.22 -0.84 -3.80
C GLN A 116 -11.83 0.20 -4.85
N PRO A 117 -11.79 -0.15 -6.15
CA PRO A 117 -11.67 0.85 -7.21
C PRO A 117 -12.96 1.65 -7.33
N LEU A 118 -12.83 2.98 -7.32
CA LEU A 118 -13.94 3.91 -7.33
C LEU A 118 -13.85 4.88 -8.51
N ARG A 119 -15.00 5.35 -8.95
CA ARG A 119 -15.16 6.58 -9.75
C ARG A 119 -15.59 7.68 -8.79
N LEU A 120 -14.77 8.71 -8.66
CA LEU A 120 -14.99 9.81 -7.73
C LEU A 120 -15.18 11.13 -8.48
N SER A 121 -16.12 11.94 -8.01
CA SER A 121 -16.24 13.35 -8.39
C SER A 121 -16.03 14.21 -7.16
N TRP A 122 -15.29 15.32 -7.31
CA TRP A 122 -15.05 16.27 -6.22
C TRP A 122 -14.99 17.70 -6.71
N SER A 123 -15.04 18.63 -5.75
CA SER A 123 -14.71 20.02 -6.03
C SER A 123 -14.15 20.73 -4.81
N GLY A 124 -13.44 21.82 -5.04
CA GLY A 124 -13.01 22.70 -3.97
C GLY A 124 -11.83 23.55 -4.39
N ARG A 125 -11.05 23.99 -3.41
CA ARG A 125 -9.89 24.84 -3.60
C ARG A 125 -8.80 24.46 -2.62
N GLY A 126 -7.54 24.64 -3.02
CA GLY A 126 -6.39 24.40 -2.14
C GLY A 126 -6.01 22.93 -2.07
N THR A 127 -5.84 22.42 -0.85
CA THR A 127 -5.27 21.08 -0.58
C THR A 127 -6.31 20.03 -0.19
N LEU A 128 -7.54 20.45 0.10
CA LEU A 128 -8.61 19.59 0.60
C LEU A 128 -9.91 19.86 -0.15
N TYR A 129 -10.44 18.82 -0.81
CA TYR A 129 -11.66 18.93 -1.62
C TYR A 129 -12.87 18.33 -0.92
N THR A 130 -14.07 18.67 -1.39
CA THR A 130 -15.31 18.02 -0.95
C THR A 130 -15.72 16.95 -1.96
N LEU A 131 -15.92 15.73 -1.48
CA LEU A 131 -16.43 14.61 -2.27
C LEU A 131 -17.89 14.87 -2.69
N ARG A 132 -18.18 14.76 -3.99
CA ARG A 132 -19.52 14.99 -4.56
C ARG A 132 -20.23 13.69 -4.95
N ALA A 133 -19.50 12.76 -5.55
CA ALA A 133 -20.01 11.44 -5.97
C ALA A 133 -18.93 10.38 -5.78
N ALA A 134 -19.36 9.16 -5.49
CA ALA A 134 -18.50 7.99 -5.37
C ALA A 134 -19.29 6.75 -5.81
N GLU A 135 -18.75 6.02 -6.78
CA GLU A 135 -19.38 4.83 -7.34
C GLU A 135 -18.33 3.72 -7.51
N PRO A 136 -18.62 2.46 -7.14
CA PRO A 136 -17.74 1.34 -7.45
C PRO A 136 -17.49 1.20 -8.95
N ALA A 137 -16.22 1.15 -9.35
CA ALA A 137 -15.85 0.98 -10.76
C ALA A 137 -15.94 -0.50 -11.21
N ARG A 138 -15.74 -1.43 -10.28
CA ARG A 138 -15.89 -2.90 -10.42
C ARG A 138 -16.23 -3.50 -9.05
N PRO A 139 -16.61 -4.79 -8.95
CA PRO A 139 -16.79 -5.44 -7.65
C PRO A 139 -15.54 -5.37 -6.75
N PRO A 140 -15.70 -5.40 -5.41
CA PRO A 140 -14.58 -5.38 -4.48
C PRO A 140 -13.73 -6.63 -4.63
N GLU A 141 -12.42 -6.46 -4.45
CA GLU A 141 -11.49 -7.57 -4.32
C GLU A 141 -11.50 -8.07 -2.87
N LEU A 142 -11.63 -9.39 -2.70
CA LEU A 142 -11.64 -10.01 -1.38
C LEU A 142 -10.20 -10.31 -0.94
N LEU A 143 -9.64 -9.39 -0.14
CA LEU A 143 -8.33 -9.56 0.47
C LEU A 143 -8.50 -10.07 1.90
N GLN A 144 -7.78 -11.13 2.27
CA GLN A 144 -7.84 -11.74 3.60
C GLN A 144 -6.43 -12.10 4.11
N GLY A 145 -6.29 -12.21 5.44
CA GLY A 145 -5.04 -12.62 6.08
C GLY A 145 -3.82 -11.82 5.63
N ASP A 146 -2.76 -12.51 5.24
CA ASP A 146 -1.49 -11.91 4.79
C ASP A 146 -1.64 -11.03 3.54
N ALA A 147 -2.59 -11.34 2.64
CA ALA A 147 -2.85 -10.54 1.46
C ALA A 147 -3.45 -9.17 1.82
N LEU A 148 -4.36 -9.13 2.81
CA LEU A 148 -4.93 -7.89 3.33
C LEU A 148 -3.85 -7.01 3.99
N LEU A 149 -3.00 -7.62 4.82
CA LEU A 149 -1.89 -6.89 5.45
C LEU A 149 -0.88 -6.37 4.42
N SER A 150 -0.61 -7.14 3.37
CA SER A 150 0.22 -6.74 2.24
C SER A 150 -0.37 -5.54 1.49
N ALA A 151 -1.68 -5.51 1.29
CA ALA A 151 -2.36 -4.38 0.67
C ALA A 151 -2.30 -3.11 1.53
N PHE A 152 -2.48 -3.22 2.85
CA PHE A 152 -2.28 -2.08 3.76
C PHE A 152 -0.84 -1.59 3.77
N TYR A 153 0.14 -2.49 3.67
CA TYR A 153 1.55 -2.11 3.52
C TYR A 153 1.77 -1.27 2.26
N MET A 154 1.17 -1.64 1.12
CA MET A 154 1.22 -0.84 -0.10
C MET A 154 0.57 0.56 0.10
N ASN A 155 -0.58 0.64 0.78
CA ASN A 155 -1.20 1.95 1.09
C ASN A 155 -0.28 2.82 1.94
N GLU A 156 0.35 2.25 2.96
CA GLU A 156 1.27 2.99 3.81
C GLU A 156 2.46 3.51 3.00
N LEU A 157 3.05 2.70 2.12
CA LEU A 157 4.11 3.16 1.21
C LEU A 157 3.65 4.34 0.36
N LEU A 158 2.48 4.26 -0.28
CA LEU A 158 1.95 5.36 -1.10
C LEU A 158 1.74 6.64 -0.28
N LEU A 159 1.26 6.53 0.97
CA LEU A 159 1.07 7.67 1.85
C LEU A 159 2.39 8.33 2.29
N ARG A 160 3.47 7.56 2.33
CA ARG A 160 4.79 8.01 2.78
C ARG A 160 5.65 8.57 1.65
N PHE A 161 5.54 7.98 0.46
CA PHE A 161 6.41 8.32 -0.67
C PHE A 161 5.78 9.30 -1.66
N LEU A 162 4.46 9.28 -1.85
CA LEU A 162 3.84 10.14 -2.87
C LEU A 162 3.61 11.56 -2.38
N THR A 163 4.06 12.53 -3.18
CA THR A 163 3.71 13.94 -2.98
C THR A 163 2.23 14.15 -3.31
N ARG A 164 1.56 15.06 -2.58
CA ARG A 164 0.16 15.40 -2.90
C ARG A 164 0.09 16.10 -4.25
N ARG A 165 -0.95 15.80 -5.02
CA ARG A 165 -1.22 16.38 -6.34
C ARG A 165 -0.12 16.13 -7.39
N ASP A 166 0.65 15.06 -7.21
CA ASP A 166 1.64 14.60 -8.19
C ASP A 166 1.14 13.28 -8.81
N PRO A 167 0.65 13.28 -10.06
CA PRO A 167 0.05 12.10 -10.68
C PRO A 167 1.10 11.08 -11.14
N HIS A 168 0.88 9.82 -10.76
CA HIS A 168 1.67 8.66 -11.18
C HIS A 168 0.77 7.59 -11.84
N PRO A 169 0.38 7.76 -13.12
CA PRO A 169 -0.55 6.86 -13.78
C PRO A 169 -0.04 5.42 -13.92
N ASP A 170 1.25 5.22 -14.13
CA ASP A 170 1.84 3.89 -14.27
C ASP A 170 1.91 3.18 -12.91
N LEU A 171 2.29 3.90 -11.85
CA LEU A 171 2.18 3.38 -10.47
C LEU A 171 0.75 2.99 -10.11
N PHE A 172 -0.25 3.76 -10.57
CA PHE A 172 -1.66 3.43 -10.36
C PHE A 172 -2.02 2.07 -10.98
N VAL A 173 -1.50 1.79 -12.18
CA VAL A 173 -1.68 0.49 -12.85
C VAL A 173 -0.98 -0.61 -12.06
N HIS A 174 0.27 -0.39 -11.63
CA HIS A 174 1.00 -1.36 -10.80
C HIS A 174 0.32 -1.66 -9.47
N TYR A 175 -0.24 -0.66 -8.81
CA TYR A 175 -1.02 -0.82 -7.58
C TYR A 175 -2.28 -1.67 -7.82
N SER A 176 -3.05 -1.36 -8.88
CA SER A 176 -4.24 -2.14 -9.25
C SER A 176 -3.91 -3.59 -9.59
N ALA A 177 -2.82 -3.82 -10.32
CA ALA A 177 -2.34 -5.16 -10.66
C ALA A 177 -1.86 -5.94 -9.43
N ALA A 178 -1.20 -5.26 -8.48
CA ALA A 178 -0.75 -5.88 -7.23
C ALA A 178 -1.93 -6.31 -6.36
N LEU A 179 -2.95 -5.46 -6.20
CA LEU A 179 -4.18 -5.83 -5.49
C LEU A 179 -4.84 -7.06 -6.13
N ALA A 180 -5.01 -7.04 -7.45
CA ALA A 180 -5.63 -8.14 -8.18
C ALA A 180 -4.83 -9.46 -8.02
N GLY A 181 -3.49 -9.39 -8.08
CA GLY A 181 -2.63 -10.54 -7.85
C GLY A 181 -2.76 -11.12 -6.44
N LEU A 182 -2.80 -10.26 -5.42
CA LEU A 182 -3.02 -10.66 -4.03
C LEU A 182 -4.41 -11.28 -3.83
N ALA A 183 -5.46 -10.70 -4.42
CA ALA A 183 -6.82 -11.22 -4.35
C ALA A 183 -6.98 -12.56 -5.09
N ALA A 184 -6.20 -12.78 -6.15
CA ALA A 184 -6.14 -14.04 -6.87
C ALA A 184 -5.30 -15.13 -6.15
N GLY A 185 -4.80 -14.86 -4.95
CA GLY A 185 -4.02 -15.83 -4.17
C GLY A 185 -2.58 -16.02 -4.62
N GLN A 186 -2.02 -15.09 -5.39
CA GLN A 186 -0.59 -15.12 -5.71
C GLN A 186 0.24 -14.94 -4.44
N ALA A 187 1.44 -15.53 -4.43
CA ALA A 187 2.39 -15.33 -3.35
C ALA A 187 2.67 -13.84 -3.14
N SER A 188 2.48 -13.36 -1.91
CA SER A 188 2.52 -11.93 -1.61
C SER A 188 3.92 -11.32 -1.80
N GLU A 189 4.99 -12.06 -1.49
CA GLU A 189 6.36 -11.50 -1.57
C GLU A 189 6.74 -11.03 -2.99
N PRO A 190 6.62 -11.85 -4.06
CA PRO A 190 6.86 -11.40 -5.44
C PRO A 190 5.99 -10.22 -5.87
N VAL A 191 4.71 -10.23 -5.51
CA VAL A 191 3.77 -9.13 -5.84
C VAL A 191 4.24 -7.83 -5.19
N LEU A 192 4.59 -7.88 -3.91
CA LEU A 192 5.10 -6.73 -3.19
C LEU A 192 6.44 -6.23 -3.74
N ARG A 193 7.38 -7.12 -4.10
CA ARG A 193 8.67 -6.69 -4.68
C ARG A 193 8.47 -5.93 -5.99
N ARG A 194 7.59 -6.43 -6.88
CA ARG A 194 7.25 -5.74 -8.14
C ARG A 194 6.61 -4.38 -7.89
N PHE A 195 5.69 -4.29 -6.95
CA PHE A 195 5.08 -3.00 -6.58
C PHE A 195 6.11 -2.01 -6.03
N GLU A 196 7.00 -2.46 -5.14
CA GLU A 196 8.05 -1.60 -4.57
C GLU A 196 9.07 -1.13 -5.60
N LEU A 197 9.46 -1.98 -6.55
CA LEU A 197 10.30 -1.60 -7.69
C LEU A 197 9.64 -0.49 -8.51
N ALA A 198 8.36 -0.66 -8.85
CA ALA A 198 7.59 0.35 -9.56
C ALA A 198 7.48 1.65 -8.76
N LEU A 199 7.22 1.58 -7.45
CA LEU A 199 7.17 2.75 -6.58
C LEU A 199 8.50 3.51 -6.58
N LEU A 200 9.62 2.81 -6.33
CA LEU A 200 10.94 3.41 -6.29
C LEU A 200 11.32 4.05 -7.62
N ALA A 201 11.04 3.38 -8.75
CA ALA A 201 11.24 3.94 -10.08
C ALA A 201 10.47 5.26 -10.27
N GLU A 202 9.20 5.28 -9.88
CA GLU A 202 8.29 6.43 -10.04
C GLU A 202 8.68 7.64 -9.18
N VAL A 203 9.21 7.40 -7.98
CA VAL A 203 9.69 8.48 -7.10
C VAL A 203 11.15 8.88 -7.37
N GLY A 204 11.79 8.31 -8.38
CA GLY A 204 13.14 8.68 -8.84
C GLY A 204 14.29 7.90 -8.20
N TYR A 205 14.01 6.84 -7.45
CA TYR A 205 14.99 5.97 -6.77
C TYR A 205 15.03 4.56 -7.38
N GLY A 206 14.72 4.43 -8.67
CA GLY A 206 14.74 3.16 -9.39
C GLY A 206 16.12 2.50 -9.37
N LEU A 207 16.14 1.17 -9.45
CA LEU A 207 17.39 0.42 -9.48
C LEU A 207 18.18 0.73 -10.76
N SER A 208 19.41 1.21 -10.61
CA SER A 208 20.37 1.31 -11.71
C SER A 208 21.16 0.00 -11.77
N VAL A 209 20.99 -0.79 -12.83
CA VAL A 209 21.68 -2.11 -12.95
C VAL A 209 22.32 -2.33 -14.31
N ALA A 210 22.37 -1.28 -15.15
CA ALA A 210 23.03 -1.35 -16.44
C ALA A 210 24.56 -1.35 -16.29
N HIS A 211 25.06 -0.50 -15.38
CA HIS A 211 26.48 -0.26 -15.19
C HIS A 211 26.84 -0.24 -13.70
N GLU A 212 28.09 -0.58 -13.43
CA GLU A 212 28.74 -0.39 -12.14
C GLU A 212 28.90 1.11 -11.86
N ALA A 213 28.64 1.53 -10.61
CA ALA A 213 28.56 2.93 -10.22
C ALA A 213 29.92 3.65 -10.28
N GLU A 214 31.02 2.96 -9.95
CA GLU A 214 32.36 3.57 -9.89
C GLU A 214 33.05 3.59 -11.26
N THR A 215 33.06 2.46 -11.95
CA THR A 215 33.80 2.33 -13.22
C THR A 215 32.97 2.70 -14.45
N GLY A 216 31.64 2.74 -14.33
CA GLY A 216 30.72 2.93 -15.46
C GLY A 216 30.69 1.75 -16.46
N LYS A 217 31.36 0.64 -16.16
CA LYS A 217 31.35 -0.55 -17.02
C LYS A 217 30.03 -1.32 -16.88
N PRO A 218 29.56 -2.02 -17.92
CA PRO A 218 28.41 -2.90 -17.80
C PRO A 218 28.64 -3.95 -16.70
N LEU A 219 27.58 -4.31 -15.97
CA LEU A 219 27.70 -5.37 -14.96
C LEU A 219 28.07 -6.71 -15.61
N ASP A 220 29.02 -7.41 -15.03
CA ASP A 220 29.29 -8.81 -15.30
C ASP A 220 28.16 -9.66 -14.69
N PRO A 221 27.45 -10.52 -15.45
CA PRO A 221 26.41 -11.39 -14.91
C PRO A 221 26.88 -12.26 -13.72
N ASP A 222 28.14 -12.66 -13.70
CA ASP A 222 28.73 -13.53 -12.68
C ASP A 222 29.56 -12.75 -11.65
N GLY A 223 29.78 -11.45 -11.90
CA GLY A 223 30.44 -10.55 -10.97
C GLY A 223 29.65 -10.37 -9.67
N LEU A 224 30.37 -10.18 -8.56
CA LEU A 224 29.78 -9.95 -7.24
C LEU A 224 29.78 -8.47 -6.90
N TYR A 225 28.61 -7.99 -6.48
CA TYR A 225 28.36 -6.58 -6.25
C TYR A 225 27.69 -6.33 -4.90
N GLY A 226 28.14 -5.26 -4.28
CA GLY A 226 27.37 -4.48 -3.34
C GLY A 226 26.33 -3.60 -4.02
N TYR A 227 25.47 -2.94 -3.24
CA TYR A 227 24.59 -1.90 -3.77
C TYR A 227 24.57 -0.69 -2.85
N VAL A 228 25.10 0.42 -3.36
CA VAL A 228 25.07 1.72 -2.68
C VAL A 228 23.83 2.47 -3.14
N PRO A 229 22.90 2.81 -2.24
CA PRO A 229 21.73 3.60 -2.58
C PRO A 229 22.11 4.93 -3.28
N ASP A 230 21.29 5.39 -4.20
CA ASP A 230 21.50 6.57 -5.06
C ASP A 230 22.73 6.52 -6.01
N ALA A 231 23.65 5.57 -5.83
CA ALA A 231 24.81 5.37 -6.72
C ALA A 231 24.66 4.15 -7.63
N GLY A 232 24.27 3.00 -7.08
CA GLY A 232 24.11 1.75 -7.80
C GLY A 232 25.07 0.64 -7.34
N PRO A 233 25.31 -0.37 -8.20
CA PRO A 233 26.14 -1.52 -7.89
C PRO A 233 27.61 -1.13 -7.83
N VAL A 234 28.32 -1.62 -6.81
CA VAL A 234 29.77 -1.43 -6.65
C VAL A 234 30.44 -2.79 -6.47
N PRO A 235 31.73 -2.96 -6.82
CA PRO A 235 32.43 -4.22 -6.59
C PRO A 235 32.36 -4.60 -5.11
N VAL A 236 32.08 -5.88 -4.83
CA VAL A 236 31.92 -6.34 -3.45
C VAL A 236 33.16 -6.03 -2.60
N GLN A 237 32.93 -5.49 -1.40
CA GLN A 237 33.98 -5.25 -0.42
C GLN A 237 33.89 -6.23 0.76
N ALA A 238 35.01 -6.45 1.46
CA ALA A 238 35.02 -7.33 2.62
C ALA A 238 34.10 -6.81 3.73
N GLY A 239 33.22 -7.68 4.23
CA GLY A 239 32.27 -7.34 5.31
C GLY A 239 30.93 -6.76 4.83
N GLU A 240 30.68 -6.74 3.51
CA GLU A 240 29.44 -6.24 2.97
C GLU A 240 28.23 -7.10 3.35
N ALA A 241 27.19 -6.46 3.89
CA ALA A 241 26.05 -7.18 4.45
C ALA A 241 25.18 -7.85 3.38
N LEU A 242 25.13 -7.29 2.17
CA LEU A 242 24.31 -7.75 1.06
C LEU A 242 25.16 -7.82 -0.20
N VAL A 243 25.35 -9.04 -0.69
CA VAL A 243 26.11 -9.33 -1.92
C VAL A 243 25.17 -9.97 -2.93
N LEU A 244 25.19 -9.49 -4.16
CA LEU A 244 24.40 -10.00 -5.28
C LEU A 244 25.28 -10.24 -6.49
N THR A 245 24.92 -11.21 -7.33
CA THR A 245 25.50 -11.31 -8.68
C THR A 245 24.92 -10.25 -9.61
N GLY A 246 25.62 -9.91 -10.69
CA GLY A 246 25.07 -9.02 -11.72
C GLY A 246 23.79 -9.58 -12.36
N SER A 247 23.70 -10.90 -12.53
CA SER A 247 22.49 -11.60 -12.98
C SER A 247 21.31 -11.44 -12.02
N GLN A 248 21.55 -11.55 -10.70
CA GLN A 248 20.52 -11.33 -9.69
C GLN A 248 20.06 -9.87 -9.67
N LEU A 249 20.98 -8.90 -9.75
CA LEU A 249 20.62 -7.48 -9.83
C LEU A 249 19.72 -7.18 -11.03
N ARG A 250 20.05 -7.74 -12.20
CA ARG A 250 19.24 -7.60 -13.41
C ARG A 250 17.86 -8.24 -13.27
N ALA A 251 17.79 -9.47 -12.75
CA ALA A 251 16.53 -10.16 -12.52
C ALA A 251 15.63 -9.37 -11.55
N ILE A 252 16.21 -8.88 -10.44
CA ILE A 252 15.48 -8.07 -9.46
C ILE A 252 14.97 -6.78 -10.10
N ALA A 253 15.80 -6.05 -10.87
CA ALA A 253 15.36 -4.84 -11.54
C ALA A 253 14.26 -5.08 -12.59
N ALA A 254 14.24 -6.26 -13.22
CA ALA A 254 13.17 -6.69 -14.12
C ALA A 254 11.89 -7.15 -13.38
N GLY A 255 11.90 -7.25 -12.05
CA GLY A 255 10.78 -7.79 -11.28
C GLY A 255 10.63 -9.31 -11.38
N GLU A 256 11.71 -9.99 -11.74
CA GLU A 256 11.80 -11.44 -11.93
C GLU A 256 12.51 -12.09 -10.74
N PHE A 257 11.93 -13.19 -10.24
CA PHE A 257 12.44 -13.91 -9.07
C PHE A 257 12.45 -15.42 -9.39
N PRO A 258 13.45 -15.89 -10.17
CA PRO A 258 13.47 -17.27 -10.67
C PRO A 258 13.63 -18.31 -9.56
N ASP A 259 14.19 -17.92 -8.42
CA ASP A 259 14.43 -18.78 -7.28
C ASP A 259 14.23 -18.05 -5.94
N ALA A 260 14.15 -18.82 -4.86
CA ALA A 260 13.92 -18.28 -3.52
C ALA A 260 15.08 -17.40 -3.01
N SER A 261 16.32 -17.66 -3.42
CA SER A 261 17.49 -16.85 -3.05
C SER A 261 17.38 -15.46 -3.65
N THR A 262 17.10 -15.37 -4.95
CA THR A 262 16.90 -14.09 -5.66
C THR A 262 15.76 -13.29 -5.03
N LEU A 263 14.64 -13.94 -4.66
CA LEU A 263 13.55 -13.27 -3.95
C LEU A 263 13.95 -12.74 -2.57
N GLN A 264 14.70 -13.52 -1.79
CA GLN A 264 15.19 -13.07 -0.48
C GLN A 264 16.17 -11.89 -0.62
N LEU A 265 17.06 -11.91 -1.62
CA LEU A 265 17.95 -10.79 -1.92
C LEU A 265 17.17 -9.55 -2.35
N ALA A 266 16.16 -9.69 -3.23
CA ALA A 266 15.26 -8.60 -3.61
C ALA A 266 14.60 -7.96 -2.39
N LYS A 267 14.11 -8.78 -1.46
CA LYS A 267 13.47 -8.31 -0.22
C LYS A 267 14.44 -7.50 0.64
N ARG A 268 15.69 -7.96 0.78
CA ARG A 268 16.73 -7.26 1.56
C ARG A 268 17.13 -5.95 0.90
N LEU A 269 17.37 -5.96 -0.41
CA LEU A 269 17.75 -4.80 -1.20
C LEU A 269 16.66 -3.71 -1.17
N LEU A 270 15.43 -4.05 -1.56
CA LEU A 270 14.33 -3.08 -1.60
C LEU A 270 13.99 -2.55 -0.21
N ARG A 271 14.15 -3.36 0.84
CA ARG A 271 14.00 -2.88 2.21
C ARG A 271 15.03 -1.79 2.54
N GLN A 272 16.30 -2.02 2.24
CA GLN A 272 17.38 -1.05 2.46
C GLN A 272 17.09 0.26 1.71
N LEU A 273 16.69 0.16 0.44
CA LEU A 273 16.36 1.33 -0.38
C LEU A 273 15.16 2.10 0.15
N LEU A 274 14.08 1.41 0.50
CA LEU A 274 12.90 2.06 1.08
C LEU A 274 13.24 2.73 2.43
N GLU A 275 14.02 2.07 3.28
CA GLU A 275 14.38 2.58 4.61
C GLU A 275 15.22 3.86 4.53
N GLN A 276 16.13 3.97 3.57
CA GLN A 276 16.90 5.19 3.32
C GLN A 276 16.01 6.42 3.10
N HIS A 277 14.86 6.25 2.46
CA HIS A 277 13.97 7.36 2.13
C HIS A 277 12.77 7.51 3.08
N LEU A 278 12.65 6.65 4.11
CA LEU A 278 11.56 6.72 5.08
C LEU A 278 11.84 7.65 6.28
N GLY A 279 13.09 8.06 6.48
CA GLY A 279 13.53 8.85 7.64
C GLY A 279 13.23 8.16 8.97
N ASP A 280 13.03 8.94 10.04
CA ASP A 280 12.93 8.43 11.43
C ASP A 280 11.63 7.69 11.78
N ARG A 281 10.67 7.61 10.83
CA ARG A 281 9.35 7.04 11.09
C ARG A 281 9.23 5.66 10.44
N PRO A 282 9.39 4.54 11.16
CA PRO A 282 9.25 3.21 10.57
C PRO A 282 7.81 2.96 10.08
N LEU A 283 7.66 1.98 9.19
CA LEU A 283 6.35 1.55 8.70
C LEU A 283 5.60 0.77 9.78
N ARG A 284 4.39 1.21 10.11
CA ARG A 284 3.53 0.61 11.13
C ARG A 284 3.03 -0.77 10.72
N THR A 285 2.69 -0.94 9.45
CA THR A 285 2.25 -2.24 8.91
C THR A 285 3.30 -3.34 9.11
N ARG A 286 4.59 -2.99 9.01
CA ARG A 286 5.70 -3.92 9.31
C ARG A 286 5.76 -4.29 10.79
N GLN A 287 5.51 -3.35 11.69
CA GLN A 287 5.47 -3.62 13.14
C GLN A 287 4.35 -4.60 13.47
N VAL A 288 3.15 -4.39 12.92
CA VAL A 288 2.00 -5.29 13.09
C VAL A 288 2.31 -6.68 12.53
N LEU A 289 2.80 -6.77 11.29
CA LEU A 289 3.18 -8.05 10.67
C LEU A 289 4.23 -8.82 11.50
N THR A 290 5.21 -8.11 12.04
CA THR A 290 6.27 -8.71 12.86
C THR A 290 5.71 -9.20 14.20
N ALA A 291 4.84 -8.42 14.84
CA ALA A 291 4.20 -8.79 16.10
C ALA A 291 3.31 -10.04 15.92
N MET A 292 2.45 -10.06 14.90
CA MET A 292 1.58 -11.20 14.62
C MET A 292 2.37 -12.48 14.30
N ARG A 293 3.45 -12.38 13.52
CA ARG A 293 4.33 -13.53 13.22
C ARG A 293 5.08 -14.05 14.44
N ARG A 294 5.35 -13.22 15.44
CA ARG A 294 5.91 -13.64 16.73
C ARG A 294 4.86 -14.37 17.56
N SER A 295 3.63 -13.85 17.62
CA SER A 295 2.52 -14.47 18.34
C SER A 295 2.03 -15.79 17.73
N ALA A 296 2.18 -15.99 16.42
CA ALA A 296 1.82 -17.25 15.76
C ALA A 296 2.86 -18.38 15.91
N LYS A 297 4.04 -18.06 16.47
CA LYS A 297 5.15 -19.02 16.68
C LYS A 297 5.34 -19.41 18.15
N GLY A 298 4.60 -18.79 19.08
CA GLY A 298 4.57 -19.12 20.51
C GLY A 298 3.28 -19.82 20.86
#